data_AF-A0A176U5Z7-F1
#
_entry.id   AF-A0A176U5Z7-F1
#
_cell.length_a   1.000
_cell.length_b   1.000
_cell.length_c   1.000
_cell.angle_alpha   90.00
_cell.angle_beta   90.00
_cell.angle_gamma   90.00
#
_symmetry.space_group_name_H-M   'P 1'
#
loop_
_entity.id
_entity.type
_entity.pdbx_description
1 polymer ?
#
loop_
_entity_poly.entity_id
_entity_poly.type
_entity_poly.pdbx_seq_one_letter_code
_entity_poly.pdbx_strand_id
1 'polypeptide(L)'
;MVMGELTSYNEQFEKIVNIIESAKERAYRKVNEELILMYRDVGEYISKQSERTEYGDAFVQKLADFFEENYPDLKGFNRRGLYRMKQFYELYKDSEKCQRC
;
A
#
# COMPACT_ATOMS: atom_id res chain seq x y z
N MET A 1 -30.87 16.74 40.35
CA MET A 1 -29.80 15.71 40.43
C MET A 1 -29.69 14.84 39.17
N VAL A 2 -30.57 14.96 38.15
CA VAL A 2 -30.58 14.08 36.96
C VAL A 2 -29.63 14.54 35.83
N MET A 3 -29.22 15.82 35.78
CA MET A 3 -28.39 16.34 34.67
C MET A 3 -26.89 15.96 34.74
N GLY A 4 -26.39 15.47 35.87
CA GLY A 4 -24.98 15.09 36.02
C GLY A 4 -24.67 13.68 35.48
N GLU A 5 -25.64 12.77 35.54
CA GLU A 5 -25.45 11.39 35.06
C GLU A 5 -25.44 11.33 33.52
N LEU A 6 -26.30 12.09 32.83
CA LEU A 6 -26.37 12.09 31.36
C LEU A 6 -25.07 12.57 30.70
N THR A 7 -24.43 13.59 31.28
CA THR A 7 -23.13 14.10 30.83
C THR A 7 -22.03 13.05 31.03
N SER A 8 -22.06 12.32 32.15
CA SER A 8 -21.10 11.25 32.43
C SER A 8 -21.24 10.05 31.47
N TYR A 9 -22.46 9.69 31.07
CA TYR A 9 -22.66 8.63 30.08
C TYR A 9 -22.15 9.04 28.69
N ASN A 10 -22.33 10.30 28.29
CA ASN A 10 -21.79 10.81 27.03
C ASN A 10 -20.27 10.74 27.00
N GLU A 11 -19.59 11.11 28.09
CA GLU A 11 -18.12 10.98 28.19
C GLU A 11 -17.65 9.52 28.10
N GLN A 12 -18.39 8.59 28.72
CA GLN A 12 -18.09 7.16 28.64
C GLN A 12 -18.29 6.62 27.21
N PHE A 13 -19.33 7.06 26.51
CA PHE A 13 -19.59 6.66 25.13
C PHE A 13 -18.56 7.27 24.16
N GLU A 14 -18.18 8.54 24.35
CA GLU A 14 -17.10 9.18 23.59
C GLU A 14 -15.78 8.42 23.76
N LYS A 15 -15.48 7.97 24.98
CA LYS A 15 -14.29 7.13 25.23
C LYS A 15 -14.34 5.82 24.44
N ILE A 16 -15.50 5.17 24.35
CA ILE A 16 -15.67 3.94 23.55
C ILE A 16 -15.47 4.24 22.05
N VAL A 17 -16.07 5.32 21.54
CA VAL A 17 -15.89 5.75 20.14
C VAL A 17 -14.42 6.01 19.84
N ASN A 18 -13.71 6.72 20.72
CA ASN A 18 -12.28 7.00 20.55
C ASN A 18 -11.43 5.73 20.51
N ILE A 19 -11.75 4.72 21.32
CA ILE A 19 -11.07 3.41 21.27
C ILE A 19 -11.28 2.75 19.91
N ILE A 20 -12.52 2.77 19.38
CA ILE A 20 -12.87 2.18 18.09
C ILE A 20 -12.15 2.89 16.95
N GLU A 21 -12.22 4.23 16.88
CA GLU A 21 -11.57 5.00 15.82
C GLU A 21 -10.04 4.86 15.87
N SER A 22 -9.46 4.90 17.07
CA SER A 22 -8.02 4.66 17.26
C SER A 22 -7.61 3.26 16.77
N ALA A 23 -8.46 2.24 16.97
CA ALA A 23 -8.19 0.89 16.48
C ALA A 23 -8.25 0.81 14.95
N LYS A 24 -9.26 1.46 14.33
CA LYS A 24 -9.38 1.55 12.87
C LYS A 24 -8.18 2.25 12.25
N GLU A 25 -7.77 3.39 12.81
CA GLU A 25 -6.59 4.14 12.32
C GLU A 25 -5.32 3.31 12.34
N ARG A 26 -5.08 2.54 13.41
CA ARG A 26 -3.94 1.62 13.48
C ARG A 26 -4.00 0.54 12.40
N ALA A 27 -5.19 -0.03 12.16
CA ALA A 27 -5.39 -1.03 11.12
C ALA A 27 -5.13 -0.44 9.73
N TYR A 28 -5.71 0.72 9.41
CA TYR A 28 -5.50 1.39 8.13
C TYR A 28 -4.04 1.77 7.90
N ARG A 29 -3.34 2.24 8.95
CA ARG A 29 -1.91 2.55 8.85
C ARG A 29 -1.10 1.30 8.47
N LYS A 30 -1.37 0.17 9.12
CA LYS A 30 -0.69 -1.10 8.83
C LYS A 30 -1.01 -1.64 7.44
N VAL A 31 -2.25 -1.52 6.98
CA VAL A 31 -2.61 -1.89 5.60
C VAL A 31 -1.87 -1.00 4.60
N ASN A 32 -1.82 0.31 4.83
CA ASN A 32 -1.14 1.24 3.93
C ASN A 32 0.39 1.02 3.91
N GLU A 33 0.99 0.70 5.05
CA GLU A 33 2.38 0.28 5.19
C GLU A 33 2.70 -0.93 4.30
N GLU A 34 1.91 -2.00 4.43
CA GLU A 34 2.08 -3.21 3.60
C GLU A 34 1.85 -2.95 2.10
N LEU A 35 0.89 -2.08 1.75
CA LEU A 35 0.68 -1.69 0.35
C LEU A 35 1.91 -0.99 -0.25
N ILE A 36 2.55 -0.09 0.51
CA ILE A 36 3.76 0.60 0.07
C ILE A 36 4.93 -0.38 -0.07
N LEU A 37 5.12 -1.27 0.92
CA LEU A 37 6.15 -2.30 0.88
C LEU A 37 5.96 -3.24 -0.31
N MET A 38 4.74 -3.71 -0.56
CA MET A 38 4.41 -4.53 -1.72
C MET A 38 4.74 -3.83 -3.05
N TYR A 39 4.38 -2.55 -3.20
CA TYR A 39 4.70 -1.80 -4.42
C TYR A 39 6.20 -1.60 -4.61
N ARG A 40 6.95 -1.41 -3.51
CA ARG A 40 8.42 -1.38 -3.54
C ARG A 40 8.98 -2.71 -4.06
N ASP A 41 8.54 -3.83 -3.50
CA ASP A 41 9.08 -5.15 -3.79
C ASP A 41 8.76 -5.58 -5.22
N VAL A 42 7.55 -5.28 -5.71
CA VAL A 42 7.19 -5.46 -7.12
C VAL A 42 8.06 -4.57 -8.02
N GLY A 43 8.28 -3.31 -7.62
CA GLY A 43 9.15 -2.38 -8.34
C GLY A 43 10.60 -2.87 -8.44
N GLU A 44 11.14 -3.39 -7.35
CA GLU A 44 12.47 -4.01 -7.28
C GLU A 44 12.58 -5.18 -8.25
N TYR A 45 11.59 -6.08 -8.22
CA TYR A 45 11.57 -7.24 -9.08
C TYR A 45 11.55 -6.83 -10.55
N ILE A 46 10.67 -5.89 -10.92
CA ILE A 46 10.58 -5.39 -12.28
C ILE A 46 11.89 -4.73 -12.72
N SER A 47 12.48 -3.88 -11.88
CA SER A 47 13.76 -3.20 -12.20
C SER A 47 14.86 -4.22 -12.50
N LYS A 48 15.03 -5.22 -11.64
CA LYS A 48 16.00 -6.32 -11.81
C LYS A 48 15.75 -7.17 -13.05
N GLN A 49 14.49 -7.45 -13.41
CA GLN A 49 14.19 -8.23 -14.62
C GLN A 49 14.39 -7.40 -15.90
N SER A 50 14.09 -6.09 -15.88
CA SER A 50 14.31 -5.20 -17.02
C SER A 50 15.79 -5.05 -17.39
N GLU A 51 16.70 -5.17 -16.43
CA GLU A 51 18.16 -5.12 -16.68
C GLU A 51 18.70 -6.37 -17.39
N ARG A 52 17.94 -7.48 -17.39
CA ARG A 52 18.34 -8.71 -18.09
C ARG A 52 18.09 -8.57 -19.58
N THR A 53 19.13 -8.85 -20.38
CA THR A 53 19.12 -8.80 -21.84
C THR A 53 18.07 -9.71 -22.48
N GLU A 54 17.61 -10.75 -21.79
CA GLU A 54 16.58 -11.68 -22.27
C GLU A 54 15.17 -11.06 -22.35
N TYR A 55 14.87 -10.09 -21.48
CA TYR A 55 13.52 -9.54 -21.35
C TYR A 55 13.40 -8.11 -21.87
N GLY A 56 14.44 -7.28 -21.68
CA GLY A 56 14.44 -5.87 -22.05
C GLY A 56 13.17 -5.13 -21.60
N ASP A 57 12.69 -4.19 -22.43
CA ASP A 57 11.48 -3.41 -22.15
C ASP A 57 10.17 -4.20 -22.27
N ALA A 58 10.20 -5.40 -22.87
CA ALA A 58 9.00 -6.20 -23.09
C ALA A 58 8.48 -6.87 -21.80
N PHE A 59 9.30 -6.94 -20.75
CA PHE A 59 8.91 -7.56 -19.48
C PHE A 59 7.66 -6.92 -18.87
N VAL A 60 7.65 -5.59 -18.79
CA VAL A 60 6.56 -4.83 -18.14
C VAL A 60 5.25 -5.00 -18.90
N GLN A 61 5.32 -5.06 -20.24
CA GLN A 61 4.15 -5.30 -21.07
C GLN A 61 3.60 -6.71 -20.83
N LYS A 62 4.44 -7.75 -20.92
CA LYS A 62 4.01 -9.14 -20.68
C LYS A 62 3.41 -9.33 -19.28
N LEU A 63 3.97 -8.68 -18.27
CA LEU A 63 3.45 -8.75 -16.91
C LEU A 63 2.10 -8.05 -16.77
N ALA A 64 1.91 -6.91 -17.44
CA ALA A 64 0.62 -6.24 -17.48
C ALA A 64 -0.44 -7.10 -18.15
N ASP A 65 -0.11 -7.70 -19.30
CA ASP A 65 -1.02 -8.57 -20.05
C ASP A 65 -1.42 -9.80 -19.20
N PHE A 66 -0.45 -10.38 -18.49
CA PHE A 66 -0.70 -11.49 -17.56
C PHE A 66 -1.69 -11.11 -16.45
N PHE A 67 -1.53 -9.94 -15.82
CA PHE A 67 -2.46 -9.48 -14.78
C PHE A 67 -3.83 -9.14 -15.34
N GLU A 68 -3.91 -8.56 -16.53
CA GLU A 68 -5.19 -8.26 -17.17
C GLU A 68 -5.97 -9.54 -17.49
N GLU A 69 -5.29 -10.60 -17.94
CA GLU A 69 -5.92 -11.89 -18.27
C GLU A 69 -6.31 -12.70 -17.02
N ASN A 70 -5.43 -12.78 -16.02
CA ASN A 70 -5.59 -13.71 -14.90
C ASN A 70 -6.15 -13.05 -13.63
N TYR A 71 -6.01 -11.73 -13.50
CA TYR A 71 -6.36 -10.96 -12.30
C TYR A 71 -7.01 -9.61 -12.63
N PRO A 72 -8.11 -9.57 -13.40
CA PRO A 72 -8.71 -8.32 -13.91
C PRO A 72 -9.20 -7.38 -12.80
N ASP A 73 -9.54 -7.92 -11.62
CA ASP A 73 -9.98 -7.13 -10.46
C ASP A 73 -8.82 -6.49 -9.67
N LEU A 74 -7.57 -6.89 -9.97
CA LEU A 74 -6.38 -6.40 -9.27
C LEU A 74 -6.02 -4.99 -9.77
N LYS A 75 -6.48 -3.99 -9.02
CA LYS A 75 -6.28 -2.57 -9.37
C LYS A 75 -4.82 -2.16 -9.23
N GLY A 76 -4.36 -1.35 -10.19
CA GLY A 76 -3.01 -0.76 -10.17
C GLY A 76 -1.93 -1.61 -10.82
N PHE A 77 -2.23 -2.82 -11.30
CA PHE A 77 -1.26 -3.72 -11.94
C PHE A 77 -1.29 -3.68 -13.48
N ASN A 78 -1.88 -2.63 -14.06
CA ASN A 78 -1.73 -2.34 -15.48
C ASN A 78 -0.33 -1.78 -15.78
N ARG A 79 0.03 -1.72 -17.06
CA ARG A 79 1.34 -1.26 -17.53
C ARG A 79 1.82 0.04 -16.87
N ARG A 80 0.95 1.05 -16.76
CA ARG A 80 1.30 2.34 -16.14
C ARG A 80 1.59 2.20 -14.66
N GLY A 81 0.81 1.40 -13.95
CA GLY A 81 1.03 1.11 -12.54
C GLY A 81 2.33 0.37 -12.29
N LEU A 82 2.64 -0.65 -13.10
CA LEU A 82 3.90 -1.39 -13.00
C LEU A 82 5.13 -0.51 -13.25
N TYR A 83 5.09 0.40 -14.23
CA TYR A 83 6.16 1.39 -14.42
C TYR A 83 6.32 2.34 -13.23
N ARG A 84 5.21 2.76 -12.59
CA ARG A 84 5.29 3.59 -11.38
C ARG A 84 5.91 2.83 -10.22
N MET A 85 5.61 1.55 -10.05
CA MET A 85 6.24 0.70 -9.04
C MET A 85 7.75 0.58 -9.29
N LYS A 86 8.16 0.31 -10.54
CA LYS A 86 9.58 0.29 -10.94
C LYS A 86 10.28 1.61 -10.61
N GLN A 87 9.71 2.73 -11.04
CA GLN A 87 10.26 4.07 -10.77
C GLN A 87 10.34 4.37 -9.28
N PHE A 88 9.31 3.98 -8.51
CA PHE A 88 9.30 4.14 -7.06
C PHE A 88 10.50 3.41 -6.43
N TYR A 89 10.72 2.15 -6.77
CA TYR A 89 11.91 1.44 -6.29
C TYR A 89 13.21 2.14 -6.72
N GLU A 90 13.36 2.46 -8.01
CA GLU A 90 14.59 3.05 -8.55
C GLU A 90 14.94 4.40 -7.92
N LEU A 91 13.93 5.21 -7.58
CA LEU A 91 14.13 6.53 -6.97
C LEU A 91 14.52 6.45 -5.49
N TYR A 92 14.09 5.38 -4.78
CA TYR A 92 14.23 5.28 -3.33
C TYR A 92 15.13 4.15 -2.85
N LYS A 93 15.66 3.28 -3.73
CA LYS A 93 16.51 2.13 -3.37
C LYS A 93 17.75 2.52 -2.55
N ASP A 94 18.30 3.71 -2.78
CA ASP A 94 19.49 4.23 -2.09
C ASP A 94 19.14 5.13 -0.89
N SER A 95 17.85 5.23 -0.53
CA SER A 95 17.39 6.02 0.61
C SER A 95 17.20 5.16 1.86
N GLU A 96 17.82 5.56 2.99
CA GLU A 96 17.64 4.89 4.29
C GLU A 96 16.17 4.88 4.76
N LYS A 97 15.35 5.83 4.28
CA LYS A 97 13.96 6.02 4.70
C LYS A 97 12.99 4.94 4.19
N CYS A 98 13.28 4.27 3.06
CA CYS A 98 12.35 3.33 2.42
C CYS A 98 12.53 1.87 2.87
N GLN A 99 13.47 1.61 3.79
CA GLN A 99 13.72 0.28 4.36
C GLN A 99 12.81 -0.02 5.57
N ARG A 100 12.08 0.98 6.08
CA ARG A 100 11.24 0.90 7.30
C ARG A 100 9.96 1.74 7.19
N CYS A 101 9.34 1.80 6.02
CA CYS A 101 8.02 2.40 5.86
C CYS A 101 6.98 1.60 6.62
#